data_AF-A0A1I7VF45-F1
#
_entry.id   AF-A0A1I7VF45-F1
#
_cell.length_a   1.000
_cell.length_b   1.000
_cell.length_c   1.000
_cell.angle_alpha   90.00
_cell.angle_beta   90.00
_cell.angle_gamma   90.00
#
_symmetry.space_group_name_H-M   'P 1'
#
loop_
_entity.id
_entity.type
_entity.pdbx_description
1 polymer ?
#
loop_
_entity_poly.entity_id
_entity_poly.type
_entity_poly.pdbx_seq_one_letter_code
_entity_poly.pdbx_strand_id
1 'polypeptide(L)'
;MITTGPSLGPRYLKMKSVSVEKDATQNQILTYCPLQCPEAESAYVMLKRPSNNNKCLAFFTYNVAQRKNDWFLWRSGKCLFEEIQFDVGCTFPFKKNMNSKTIKQNVEVAE
;
A
#
# COMPACT_ATOMS: atom_id res chain seq x y z
N MET A 1 27.32 -19.86 -33.08
CA MET A 1 25.97 -19.85 -32.48
C MET A 1 26.01 -18.90 -31.30
N ILE A 2 25.40 -17.72 -31.43
CA ILE A 2 25.27 -16.77 -30.32
C ILE A 2 23.98 -17.17 -29.59
N THR A 3 24.12 -17.80 -28.43
CA THR A 3 22.98 -18.14 -27.58
C THR A 3 22.43 -16.85 -26.97
N THR A 4 21.22 -16.49 -27.35
CA THR A 4 20.43 -15.43 -26.72
C THR A 4 20.18 -15.82 -25.26
N GLY A 5 20.85 -15.13 -24.33
CA GLY A 5 20.61 -15.28 -22.90
C GLY A 5 19.20 -14.83 -22.50
N PRO A 6 18.65 -15.36 -21.40
CA PRO A 6 17.26 -15.12 -21.04
C PRO A 6 17.06 -13.67 -20.59
N SER A 7 16.09 -13.01 -21.22
CA SER A 7 15.56 -11.72 -20.80
C SER A 7 15.09 -11.81 -19.35
N LEU A 8 15.87 -11.24 -18.43
CA LEU A 8 15.46 -10.99 -17.06
C LEU A 8 14.43 -9.86 -17.07
N GLY A 9 13.16 -10.22 -17.31
CA GLY A 9 12.03 -9.34 -17.05
C GLY A 9 11.95 -8.97 -15.56
N PRO A 10 11.21 -7.91 -15.20
CA PRO A 10 11.05 -7.50 -13.81
C PRO A 10 10.54 -8.69 -12.99
N ARG A 11 11.23 -9.02 -11.89
CA ARG A 11 10.76 -10.03 -10.94
C ARG A 11 9.42 -9.56 -10.40
N TYR A 12 8.33 -10.09 -10.94
CA TYR A 12 7.04 -10.08 -10.28
C TYR A 12 7.22 -10.85 -8.98
N LEU A 13 7.44 -10.13 -7.87
CA LEU A 13 7.34 -10.69 -6.54
C LEU A 13 5.94 -11.29 -6.43
N LYS A 14 5.86 -12.62 -6.51
CA LYS A 14 4.61 -13.36 -6.36
C LYS A 14 4.15 -13.13 -4.92
N MET A 15 3.23 -12.19 -4.72
CA MET A 15 2.65 -11.86 -3.42
C MET A 15 2.07 -13.15 -2.84
N LYS A 16 2.68 -13.70 -1.78
CA LYS A 16 2.40 -15.08 -1.30
C LYS A 16 1.12 -15.23 -0.50
N SER A 17 0.46 -14.16 -0.09
CA SER A 17 -0.71 -14.18 0.81
C SER A 17 -1.83 -13.32 0.26
N VAL A 18 -2.45 -13.79 -0.81
CA VAL A 18 -3.62 -13.16 -1.40
C VAL A 18 -4.88 -13.72 -0.74
N SER A 19 -5.69 -12.87 -0.09
CA SER A 19 -6.98 -13.29 0.49
C SER A 19 -8.13 -12.94 -0.45
N VAL A 20 -8.94 -13.93 -0.79
CA VAL A 20 -10.11 -13.77 -1.66
C VAL A 20 -11.37 -13.69 -0.81
N GLU A 21 -12.17 -12.66 -1.04
CA GLU A 21 -13.42 -12.42 -0.34
C GLU A 21 -14.55 -12.19 -1.34
N LYS A 22 -15.76 -12.60 -0.99
CA LYS A 22 -16.95 -12.26 -1.77
C LYS A 22 -17.63 -11.07 -1.09
N ASP A 23 -17.70 -9.94 -1.80
CA ASP A 23 -18.52 -8.82 -1.34
C ASP A 23 -20.00 -9.20 -1.46
N ALA A 24 -20.67 -9.27 -0.31
CA ALA A 24 -22.08 -9.64 -0.22
C ALA A 24 -22.99 -8.59 -0.86
N THR A 25 -22.54 -7.34 -0.94
CA THR A 25 -23.34 -6.21 -1.41
C THR A 25 -23.39 -6.13 -2.93
N GLN A 26 -22.26 -6.32 -3.61
CA GLN A 26 -22.16 -6.23 -5.06
C GLN A 26 -22.03 -7.60 -5.74
N ASN A 27 -22.08 -8.70 -4.98
CA ASN A 27 -21.87 -10.08 -5.44
C ASN A 27 -20.58 -10.23 -6.27
N GLN A 28 -19.55 -9.45 -5.92
CA GLN A 28 -18.26 -9.41 -6.59
C GLN A 28 -17.19 -10.12 -5.77
N ILE A 29 -16.23 -10.73 -6.46
CA ILE A 29 -15.06 -11.29 -5.83
C ILE A 29 -14.03 -10.17 -5.68
N LEU A 30 -13.56 -9.95 -4.45
CA LEU A 30 -12.45 -9.08 -4.11
C LEU A 30 -11.24 -9.92 -3.76
N THR A 31 -10.09 -9.45 -4.20
CA THR A 31 -8.80 -10.06 -3.91
C THR A 31 -7.93 -9.03 -3.25
N TYR A 32 -7.47 -9.32 -2.04
CA TYR A 32 -6.64 -8.44 -1.23
C TYR A 32 -5.20 -8.92 -1.23
N CYS A 33 -4.29 -7.99 -1.50
CA CYS A 33 -2.86 -8.17 -1.47
C CYS A 33 -2.26 -7.29 -0.36
N PRO A 34 -1.58 -7.85 0.64
CA PRO A 34 -0.97 -7.07 1.71
C PRO A 34 0.13 -6.17 1.16
N LEU A 35 0.14 -4.91 1.60
CA LEU A 35 1.16 -3.93 1.24
C LEU A 35 2.40 -4.02 2.14
N GLN A 36 2.33 -4.79 3.23
CA GLN A 36 3.43 -4.93 4.20
C GLN A 36 3.85 -3.57 4.78
N CYS A 37 2.85 -2.75 5.12
CA CYS A 37 2.99 -1.45 5.74
C CYS A 37 2.37 -1.46 7.15
N PRO A 38 2.92 -2.24 8.09
CA PRO A 38 2.40 -2.30 9.45
C PRO A 38 2.56 -0.95 10.13
N GLU A 39 1.56 -0.50 10.90
CA GLU A 39 1.58 0.79 11.62
C GLU A 39 1.65 2.04 10.73
N ALA A 40 1.45 1.90 9.41
CA ALA A 40 1.31 3.05 8.53
C ALA A 40 0.01 3.80 8.84
N GLU A 41 0.10 5.12 8.96
CA GLU A 41 -1.03 6.03 9.13
C GLU A 41 -1.93 6.03 7.89
N SER A 42 -1.32 5.97 6.69
CA SER A 42 -2.06 5.86 5.45
C SER A 42 -1.31 5.04 4.41
N ALA A 43 -2.03 4.51 3.42
CA ALA A 43 -1.47 3.98 2.18
C ALA A 43 -2.24 4.53 0.99
N TYR A 44 -1.62 4.52 -0.18
CA TYR A 44 -2.20 5.04 -1.42
C TYR A 44 -1.52 4.44 -2.65
N VAL A 45 -2.27 4.41 -3.77
CA VAL A 45 -1.72 4.01 -5.07
C VAL A 45 -1.09 5.24 -5.71
N MET A 46 0.22 5.16 -5.97
CA MET A 46 1.01 6.21 -6.63
C MET A 46 0.79 6.21 -8.13
N LEU A 47 0.96 5.04 -8.75
CA LEU A 47 0.93 4.88 -10.20
C LEU A 47 0.27 3.57 -10.58
N LYS A 48 -0.43 3.59 -11.71
CA LYS A 48 -1.01 2.43 -12.38
C LYS A 48 -0.40 2.30 -13.76
N ARG A 49 0.20 1.15 -14.07
CA ARG A 49 0.79 0.86 -15.39
C ARG A 49 0.21 -0.43 -15.98
N PRO A 50 -0.33 -0.39 -17.22
CA PRO A 50 -0.53 0.79 -18.07
C PRO A 50 -1.58 1.77 -17.50
N SER A 51 -1.35 3.07 -17.71
CA SER A 51 -2.21 4.15 -17.20
C SER A 51 -3.59 4.20 -17.89
N ASN A 52 -3.68 3.72 -19.14
CA ASN A 52 -4.88 3.77 -19.97
C ASN A 52 -5.74 2.49 -19.96
N ASN A 53 -5.48 1.52 -19.07
CA ASN A 53 -6.35 0.35 -18.94
C ASN A 53 -7.73 0.76 -18.36
N ASN A 54 -8.79 0.54 -19.13
CA ASN A 54 -10.18 0.92 -18.79
C ASN A 54 -10.93 -0.13 -17.93
N LYS A 55 -10.34 -1.30 -17.70
CA LYS A 55 -10.91 -2.35 -16.85
C LYS A 55 -10.53 -2.19 -15.39
N CYS A 56 -9.43 -1.48 -15.12
CA CYS A 56 -8.95 -1.15 -13.78
C CYS A 56 -9.12 0.34 -13.49
N LEU A 57 -10.27 0.69 -12.91
CA LEU A 57 -10.62 2.03 -12.45
C LEU A 57 -10.42 2.13 -10.93
N ALA A 58 -9.72 3.18 -10.50
CA ALA A 58 -9.49 3.48 -9.09
C ALA A 58 -10.82 3.63 -8.34
N PHE A 59 -10.87 3.20 -7.07
CA PHE A 59 -12.04 3.21 -6.19
C PHE A 59 -13.20 2.29 -6.60
N PHE A 60 -13.32 1.92 -7.88
CA PHE A 60 -14.37 1.01 -8.37
C PHE A 60 -13.92 -0.43 -8.43
N THR A 61 -12.71 -0.66 -8.97
CA THR A 61 -12.20 -2.01 -9.25
C THR A 61 -10.86 -2.29 -8.59
N TYR A 62 -10.22 -1.25 -8.05
CA TYR A 62 -9.09 -1.40 -7.15
C TYR A 62 -9.01 -0.20 -6.22
N ASN A 63 -8.53 -0.42 -5.01
CA ASN A 63 -8.09 0.64 -4.11
C ASN A 63 -7.26 0.03 -2.97
N VAL A 64 -6.76 0.86 -2.08
CA VAL A 64 -6.21 0.43 -0.80
C VAL A 64 -7.28 0.44 0.28
N ALA A 65 -7.17 -0.48 1.24
CA ALA A 65 -8.01 -0.54 2.42
C ALA A 65 -7.17 -0.92 3.64
N GLN A 66 -7.38 -0.21 4.75
CA GLN A 66 -6.77 -0.59 6.02
C GLN A 66 -7.53 -1.77 6.61
N ARG A 67 -6.80 -2.79 7.07
CA ARG A 67 -7.37 -3.95 7.74
C ARG A 67 -6.48 -4.35 8.91
N LYS A 68 -7.06 -4.31 10.12
CA LYS A 68 -6.33 -4.53 11.38
C LYS A 68 -5.13 -3.58 11.47
N ASN A 69 -3.92 -4.10 11.32
CA ASN A 69 -2.68 -3.36 11.53
C ASN A 69 -1.88 -3.13 10.24
N ASP A 70 -2.41 -3.51 9.08
CA ASP A 70 -1.74 -3.39 7.78
C ASP A 70 -2.70 -2.84 6.72
N TRP A 71 -2.14 -2.41 5.61
CA TRP A 71 -2.84 -1.94 4.45
C TRP A 71 -2.84 -3.00 3.35
N PHE A 72 -3.93 -3.07 2.60
CA PHE A 72 -4.10 -4.04 1.54
C PHE A 72 -4.53 -3.33 0.26
N LEU A 73 -3.90 -3.66 -0.85
CA LEU A 73 -4.42 -3.33 -2.18
C LEU A 73 -5.47 -4.38 -2.53
N TRP A 74 -6.71 -3.97 -2.75
CA TRP A 74 -7.76 -4.83 -3.24
C TRP A 74 -8.04 -4.59 -4.71
N ARG A 75 -8.47 -5.65 -5.39
CA ARG A 75 -8.92 -5.65 -6.78
C ARG A 75 -10.23 -6.43 -6.90
N SER A 76 -11.07 -6.11 -7.88
CA SER A 76 -12.32 -6.80 -8.15
C SER A 76 -12.64 -6.94 -9.64
N GLY A 77 -13.61 -7.81 -9.96
CA GLY A 77 -14.17 -7.95 -11.30
C GLY A 77 -13.14 -8.29 -12.37
N LYS A 78 -13.30 -7.70 -13.57
CA LYS A 78 -12.37 -7.90 -14.70
C LYS A 78 -10.95 -7.43 -14.38
N CYS A 79 -10.81 -6.44 -13.50
CA CYS A 79 -9.50 -5.93 -13.12
C CYS A 79 -8.62 -7.04 -12.53
N LEU A 80 -9.17 -8.06 -11.87
CA LEU A 80 -8.39 -9.18 -11.31
C LEU A 80 -7.51 -9.91 -12.32
N PHE A 81 -7.94 -9.97 -13.58
CA PHE A 81 -7.29 -10.75 -14.64
C PHE A 81 -6.36 -9.90 -15.52
N GLU A 82 -6.33 -8.59 -15.30
CA GLU A 82 -5.46 -7.70 -16.06
C GLU A 82 -4.04 -7.71 -15.48
N GLU A 83 -3.05 -7.64 -16.36
CA GLU A 83 -1.65 -7.46 -15.97
C GLU A 83 -1.39 -5.96 -15.72
N ILE A 84 -1.64 -5.52 -14.48
CA ILE A 84 -1.42 -4.14 -14.03
C ILE A 84 -0.32 -4.13 -12.98
N GLN A 85 0.66 -3.26 -13.19
CA GLN A 85 1.62 -2.86 -12.17
C GLN A 85 1.05 -1.68 -11.38
N PHE A 86 0.99 -1.85 -10.06
CA PHE A 86 0.66 -0.78 -9.12
C PHE A 86 1.92 -0.40 -8.35
N ASP A 87 2.29 0.87 -8.41
CA ASP A 87 3.26 1.43 -7.48
C ASP A 87 2.46 2.02 -6.32
N VAL A 88 2.79 1.63 -5.09
CA VAL A 88 2.04 1.97 -3.87
C VAL A 88 2.99 2.63 -2.87
N GLY A 89 2.47 3.55 -2.07
CA GLY A 89 3.21 4.15 -0.98
C GLY A 89 2.43 4.13 0.33
N CYS A 90 3.18 4.25 1.42
CA CYS A 90 2.67 4.23 2.79
C CYS A 90 3.28 5.42 3.55
N THR A 91 2.47 6.10 4.36
CA THR A 91 2.95 7.15 5.26
C THR A 91 2.98 6.62 6.69
N PHE A 92 4.03 6.96 7.42
CA PHE A 92 4.20 6.60 8.82
C PHE A 92 4.19 7.87 9.66
N PRO A 93 3.56 7.85 10.85
CA PRO A 93 3.53 9.01 11.72
C PRO A 93 4.96 9.30 12.20
N PHE A 94 5.40 10.55 12.08
CA PHE A 94 6.67 10.98 12.65
C PHE A 94 6.55 10.97 14.18
N LYS A 95 7.20 10.02 14.85
CA LYS A 95 7.32 10.05 16.32
C LYS A 95 8.18 11.25 16.72
N LYS A 96 7.54 12.37 17.09
CA LYS A 96 8.23 13.52 17.68
C LYS A 96 8.83 13.07 19.00
N ASN A 97 10.15 12.88 19.06
CA ASN A 97 10.86 12.65 20.31
C ASN A 97 10.74 13.90 21.19
N MET A 98 9.72 13.96 22.03
CA MET A 98 9.50 15.06 22.96
C MET A 98 10.31 14.79 24.25
N ASN A 99 11.64 14.76 24.15
CA ASN A 99 12.51 14.92 25.31
C ASN A 99 12.83 16.40 25.50
N SER A 100 11.80 17.21 25.79
CA SER A 100 12.00 18.54 26.37
C SER A 100 12.01 18.39 27.89
N LYS A 101 13.14 17.95 28.46
CA LYS A 101 13.44 18.31 29.85
C LYS A 101 13.78 19.80 29.85
N THR A 102 12.76 20.65 29.79
CA THR A 102 12.94 22.08 30.04
C THR A 102 13.31 22.22 31.51
N ILE A 103 14.52 22.72 31.71
CA ILE A 103 15.15 23.09 32.98
C ILE A 103 14.12 23.70 33.93
N LYS A 104 14.04 23.13 35.14
CA LYS A 104 13.25 23.65 36.26
C LYS A 104 13.55 25.13 36.45
N GLN A 105 12.50 25.94 36.55
CA GLN A 105 12.53 27.25 37.21
C GLN A 105 13.35 27.13 38.49
N ASN A 106 14.32 28.03 38.68
CA ASN A 106 14.83 28.51 39.97
C ASN A 106 16.07 29.38 39.71
N VAL A 107 15.87 30.68 39.54
CA VAL A 107 16.81 31.69 40.08
C VAL A 107 15.95 32.85 40.58
N GLU A 108 15.70 32.79 41.88
CA GLU A 108 15.36 33.92 42.73
C GLU A 108 16.60 34.82 42.82
N VAL A 109 16.44 36.11 42.51
CA VAL A 109 17.34 37.16 43.00
C VAL A 109 16.46 38.26 43.55
N ALA A 110 16.35 38.27 44.88
CA ALA A 110 16.13 39.46 45.67
C ALA A 110 17.48 40.20 45.78
N GLU A 111 17.52 41.47 45.38
CA GLU A 111 17.88 42.66 46.18
C GLU A 111 17.87 43.90 45.29
#